data_AF-A0A662VHE4-F1
#
_entry.id   AF-A0A662VHE4-F1
#
_cell.length_a   1.000
_cell.length_b   1.000
_cell.length_c   1.000
_cell.angle_alpha   90.00
_cell.angle_beta   90.00
_cell.angle_gamma   90.00
#
_symmetry.space_group_name_H-M   'P 1'
#
loop_
_entity.id
_entity.type
_entity.pdbx_description
1 polymer ?
#
loop_
_entity_poly.entity_id
_entity_poly.type
_entity_poly.pdbx_seq_one_letter_code
_entity_poly.pdbx_strand_id
1 'polypeptide(L)'
;MSLEEFETLTRKMLIITVGSSASIHLLGNMAEKYPDLLFRNKIMIIETSKKCLGDAINHLAYIYHSHYATSKGKKPEDQRKGFPTSMFKGELKRNSILLAEHGGATTPELGLSYYNAKRKEVVDKIASLVHEENEEKEVTGIVILGASGKGTGTLITPALARDIMDRGDLPK
;
A
#
# COMPACT_ATOMS: atom_id res chain seq x y z
N MET A 1 4.90 12.38 28.88
CA MET A 1 4.06 11.76 27.84
C MET A 1 4.25 10.27 27.95
N SER A 2 3.20 9.53 28.29
CA SER A 2 3.26 8.07 28.42
C SER A 2 3.32 7.40 27.03
N LEU A 3 3.75 6.14 26.98
CA LEU A 3 3.70 5.32 25.75
C LEU A 3 2.27 5.19 25.21
N GLU A 4 1.28 5.10 26.10
CA GLU A 4 -0.15 5.07 25.76
C GLU A 4 -0.63 6.40 25.16
N GLU A 5 -0.17 7.54 25.66
CA GLU A 5 -0.45 8.86 25.08
C GLU A 5 0.20 9.01 23.69
N PHE A 6 1.38 8.43 23.47
CA PHE A 6 2.05 8.44 22.16
C PHE A 6 1.37 7.49 21.15
N GLU A 7 0.89 6.33 21.59
CA GLU A 7 0.16 5.37 20.76
C GLU A 7 -1.24 5.86 20.35
N THR A 8 -1.90 6.64 21.22
CA THR A 8 -3.15 7.34 20.90
C THR A 8 -2.93 8.54 19.95
N LEU A 9 -1.74 9.16 19.98
CA LEU A 9 -1.34 10.23 19.06
C LEU A 9 -0.90 9.73 17.67
N THR A 10 -0.46 8.48 17.52
CA THR A 10 -0.05 7.95 16.21
C THR A 10 -1.23 7.76 15.27
N ARG A 11 -1.38 8.76 14.40
CA ARG A 11 -2.26 8.83 13.24
C ARG A 11 -2.04 7.65 12.28
N LYS A 12 -3.11 6.90 11.99
CA LYS A 12 -3.11 5.86 10.96
C LYS A 12 -3.21 6.52 9.59
N MET A 13 -2.34 6.11 8.67
CA MET A 13 -2.33 6.58 7.28
C MET A 13 -2.77 5.48 6.33
N LEU A 14 -3.28 5.86 5.16
CA LEU A 14 -3.37 4.98 3.99
C LEU A 14 -2.18 5.28 3.07
N ILE A 15 -1.27 4.32 2.94
CA ILE A 15 -0.13 4.39 2.03
C ILE A 15 -0.51 3.69 0.72
N ILE A 16 -0.59 4.45 -0.36
CA ILE A 16 -0.90 3.97 -1.71
C ILE A 16 0.39 3.95 -2.52
N THR A 17 0.82 2.77 -2.96
CA THR A 17 1.96 2.65 -3.87
C THR A 17 1.48 2.43 -5.30
N VAL A 18 2.06 3.14 -6.27
CA VAL A 18 1.73 3.00 -7.70
C VAL A 18 2.91 2.41 -8.46
N GLY A 19 2.77 1.15 -8.86
CA GLY A 19 3.78 0.38 -9.57
C GLY A 19 4.83 -0.31 -8.68
N SER A 20 5.60 -1.21 -9.29
CA SER A 20 6.59 -2.06 -8.63
C SER A 20 7.73 -1.27 -7.99
N SER A 21 8.21 -0.20 -8.63
CA SER A 21 9.27 0.63 -8.05
C SER A 21 8.84 1.30 -6.74
N ALA A 22 7.59 1.75 -6.66
CA ALA A 22 7.07 2.34 -5.43
C ALA A 22 6.84 1.29 -4.34
N SER A 23 6.29 0.13 -4.70
CA SER A 23 5.91 -0.91 -3.74
C SER A 23 7.08 -1.77 -3.26
N ILE A 24 7.98 -2.17 -4.15
CA ILE A 24 9.13 -3.03 -3.84
C ILE A 24 10.33 -2.20 -3.42
N HIS A 25 10.75 -1.21 -4.22
CA HIS A 25 12.00 -0.50 -3.95
C HIS A 25 11.84 0.65 -2.96
N LEU A 26 10.81 1.49 -3.10
CA LEU A 26 10.64 2.63 -2.19
C LEU A 26 10.06 2.19 -0.85
N LEU A 27 8.83 1.69 -0.85
CA LEU A 27 8.16 1.26 0.39
C LEU A 27 8.88 0.07 1.03
N GLY A 28 9.34 -0.92 0.25
CA GLY A 28 10.08 -2.07 0.78
C GLY A 28 11.34 -1.65 1.53
N ASN A 29 12.23 -0.86 0.90
CA ASN A 29 13.46 -0.39 1.56
C ASN A 29 13.18 0.50 2.78
N MET A 30 12.11 1.29 2.75
CA MET A 30 11.69 2.08 3.91
C MET A 30 11.19 1.17 5.04
N ALA A 31 10.38 0.16 4.73
CA ALA A 31 9.81 -0.76 5.69
C ALA A 31 10.84 -1.69 6.34
N GLU A 32 11.93 -2.02 5.65
CA GLU A 32 13.07 -2.75 6.25
C GLU A 32 13.75 -1.96 7.37
N LYS A 33 13.74 -0.63 7.28
CA LYS A 33 14.34 0.26 8.29
C LYS A 33 13.32 0.73 9.33
N TYR A 34 12.07 0.93 8.90
CA TYR A 34 10.98 1.50 9.69
C TYR A 34 9.74 0.59 9.57
N PRO A 35 9.73 -0.58 10.22
CA PRO A 35 8.66 -1.58 10.06
C PRO A 35 7.30 -1.13 10.59
N ASP A 36 7.27 -0.10 11.46
CA ASP A 36 6.04 0.57 11.87
C ASP A 36 5.21 1.09 10.68
N LEU A 37 5.85 1.36 9.53
CA LEU A 37 5.15 1.70 8.29
C LEU A 37 4.15 0.61 7.88
N LEU A 38 4.49 -0.67 8.06
CA LEU A 38 3.62 -1.80 7.73
C LEU A 38 2.72 -2.21 8.91
N PHE A 39 3.16 -2.02 10.15
CA PHE A 39 2.38 -2.42 11.34
C PHE A 39 1.24 -1.46 11.67
N ARG A 40 1.39 -0.17 11.39
CA ARG A 40 0.47 0.87 11.87
C ARG A 40 -0.42 1.46 10.78
N ASN A 41 -0.13 1.22 9.51
CA ASN A 41 -0.80 1.88 8.39
C ASN A 41 -1.54 0.87 7.51
N LYS A 42 -2.58 1.35 6.81
CA LYS A 42 -3.16 0.62 5.70
C LYS A 42 -2.26 0.77 4.48
N ILE A 43 -2.09 -0.33 3.76
CA ILE A 43 -1.34 -0.34 2.51
C ILE A 43 -2.26 -0.73 1.36
N MET A 44 -2.20 0.03 0.27
CA MET A 44 -2.86 -0.27 -0.99
C MET A 44 -1.81 -0.25 -2.11
N ILE A 45 -1.80 -1.28 -2.95
CA ILE A 45 -0.93 -1.34 -4.13
C ILE A 45 -1.80 -1.18 -5.37
N ILE A 46 -1.41 -0.26 -6.24
CA ILE A 46 -2.00 -0.09 -7.58
C ILE A 46 -0.96 -0.54 -8.59
N GLU A 47 -1.27 -1.56 -9.38
CA GLU A 47 -0.33 -2.15 -10.32
C GLU A 47 -1.02 -2.56 -11.63
N THR A 48 -0.25 -2.58 -12.72
CA THR A 48 -0.67 -2.94 -14.07
C THR A 48 -0.19 -4.32 -14.51
N SER A 49 0.61 -5.01 -13.70
CA SER A 49 1.13 -6.34 -13.95
C SER A 49 0.79 -7.29 -12.79
N LYS A 50 0.12 -8.40 -13.11
CA LYS A 50 -0.28 -9.40 -12.11
C LYS A 50 0.91 -10.01 -11.39
N LYS A 51 1.99 -10.25 -12.14
CA LYS A 51 3.26 -10.74 -11.60
C LYS A 51 3.84 -9.73 -10.61
N CYS A 52 3.99 -8.47 -11.02
CA CYS A 52 4.57 -7.43 -10.17
C CYS A 52 3.74 -7.17 -8.91
N LEU A 53 2.41 -7.22 -9.01
CA LEU A 53 1.52 -7.13 -7.85
C LEU A 53 1.77 -8.28 -6.87
N GLY A 54 1.85 -9.51 -7.39
CA GLY A 54 2.17 -10.70 -6.59
C GLY A 54 3.53 -10.57 -5.89
N ASP A 55 4.55 -10.14 -6.62
CA ASP A 55 5.92 -9.94 -6.10
C ASP A 55 5.94 -8.88 -4.99
N ALA A 56 5.27 -7.74 -5.20
CA ALA A 56 5.15 -6.67 -4.22
C ALA A 56 4.46 -7.14 -2.92
N ILE A 57 3.32 -7.83 -3.04
CA ILE A 57 2.59 -8.37 -1.89
C ILE A 57 3.46 -9.38 -1.13
N ASN A 58 4.16 -10.26 -1.83
CA ASN A 58 5.04 -11.25 -1.22
C ASN A 58 6.22 -10.60 -0.50
N HIS A 59 6.83 -9.58 -1.11
CA HIS A 59 7.97 -8.86 -0.57
C HIS A 59 7.60 -8.10 0.71
N LEU A 60 6.52 -7.30 0.70
CA LEU A 60 6.07 -6.58 1.89
C LEU A 60 5.61 -7.54 3.00
N ALA A 61 4.94 -8.64 2.66
CA ALA A 61 4.57 -9.65 3.64
C ALA A 61 5.78 -10.35 4.26
N TYR A 62 6.86 -10.54 3.50
CA TYR A 62 8.12 -11.05 4.02
C TYR A 62 8.77 -10.07 5.00
N ILE A 63 8.86 -8.79 4.64
CA ILE A 63 9.41 -7.75 5.55
C ILE A 63 8.61 -7.72 6.85
N TYR A 64 7.28 -7.65 6.76
CA TYR A 64 6.38 -7.69 7.92
C TYR A 64 6.66 -8.92 8.80
N HIS A 65 6.75 -10.10 8.19
CA HIS A 65 7.00 -11.35 8.91
C HIS A 65 8.34 -11.34 9.64
N SER A 66 9.40 -10.91 8.95
CA SER A 66 10.74 -10.87 9.52
C SER A 66 10.79 -9.98 10.77
N HIS A 67 10.25 -8.77 10.68
CA HIS A 67 10.22 -7.86 11.84
C HIS A 67 9.26 -8.32 12.95
N TYR A 68 8.15 -8.96 12.60
CA TYR A 68 7.25 -9.53 13.60
C TYR A 68 7.90 -10.71 14.35
N ALA A 69 8.65 -11.57 13.66
CA ALA A 69 9.40 -12.64 14.31
C ALA A 69 10.45 -12.08 15.27
N THR A 70 11.24 -11.10 14.80
CA THR A 70 12.26 -10.43 15.62
C THR A 70 11.66 -9.74 16.85
N SER A 71 10.51 -9.05 16.73
CA SER A 71 9.85 -8.41 17.89
C SER A 71 9.35 -9.40 18.94
N LYS A 72 9.16 -10.68 18.56
CA LYS A 72 8.85 -11.79 19.47
C LYS A 72 10.09 -12.56 19.95
N GLY A 73 11.30 -12.06 19.68
CA GLY A 73 12.55 -12.71 20.05
C GLY A 73 12.82 -14.03 19.31
N LYS A 74 12.21 -14.23 18.14
CA LYS A 74 12.35 -15.44 17.32
C LYS A 74 13.08 -15.14 16.01
N LYS A 75 13.69 -16.15 15.42
CA LYS A 75 14.12 -16.06 14.02
C LYS A 75 12.93 -16.26 13.09
N PRO A 76 12.90 -15.64 11.90
CA PRO A 76 11.81 -15.80 10.94
C PRO A 76 11.53 -17.27 10.57
N GLU A 77 12.57 -18.06 10.39
CA GLU A 77 12.49 -19.49 10.08
C GLU A 77 11.86 -20.36 11.20
N ASP A 78 11.95 -19.90 12.45
CA ASP A 78 11.44 -20.61 13.63
C ASP A 78 9.94 -20.33 13.88
N GLN A 79 9.38 -19.32 13.22
CA GLN A 79 7.93 -19.11 13.21
C GLN A 79 7.29 -19.98 12.13
N ARG A 80 6.28 -20.77 12.51
CA ARG A 80 5.37 -21.37 11.53
C ARG A 80 4.79 -20.24 10.67
N LYS A 81 4.97 -20.31 9.35
CA LYS A 81 4.30 -19.41 8.39
C LYS A 81 2.80 -19.39 8.71
N GLY A 82 2.32 -18.27 9.24
CA GLY A 82 0.98 -18.19 9.84
C GLY A 82 0.69 -16.80 10.40
N PHE A 83 -0.41 -16.69 11.17
CA PHE A 83 -0.85 -15.45 11.80
C PHE A 83 0.31 -14.75 12.54
N PRO A 84 0.51 -13.43 12.39
CA PRO A 84 -0.30 -12.43 11.64
C PRO A 84 0.09 -12.26 10.15
N THR A 85 1.12 -12.94 9.65
CA THR A 85 1.64 -12.75 8.28
C THR A 85 0.63 -13.12 7.19
N SER A 86 -0.13 -14.19 7.38
CA SER A 86 -1.20 -14.59 6.45
C SER A 86 -2.34 -13.57 6.41
N MET A 87 -2.66 -12.95 7.55
CA MET A 87 -3.66 -11.89 7.63
C MET A 87 -3.21 -10.62 6.93
N PHE A 88 -2.00 -10.15 7.22
CA PHE A 88 -1.42 -8.99 6.55
C PHE A 88 -1.34 -9.19 5.03
N LYS A 89 -0.88 -10.36 4.59
CA LYS A 89 -0.86 -10.70 3.15
C LYS A 89 -2.26 -10.73 2.54
N GLY A 90 -3.26 -11.23 3.28
CA GLY A 90 -4.66 -11.24 2.87
C GLY A 90 -5.21 -9.82 2.75
N GLU A 91 -4.87 -8.95 3.69
CA GLU A 91 -5.23 -7.53 3.69
C GLU A 91 -4.63 -6.81 2.49
N LEU A 92 -3.33 -6.96 2.22
CA LEU A 92 -2.69 -6.40 1.03
C LEU A 92 -3.41 -6.82 -0.25
N LYS A 93 -3.81 -8.09 -0.37
CA LYS A 93 -4.58 -8.58 -1.52
C LYS A 93 -5.96 -7.95 -1.64
N ARG A 94 -6.67 -7.75 -0.52
CA ARG A 94 -8.02 -7.14 -0.51
C ARG A 94 -7.99 -5.65 -0.78
N ASN A 95 -6.95 -4.97 -0.33
CA ASN A 95 -6.81 -3.51 -0.45
C ASN A 95 -6.31 -3.11 -1.84
N SER A 96 -5.47 -3.93 -2.46
CA SER A 96 -4.78 -3.60 -3.71
C SER A 96 -5.65 -3.77 -4.96
N ILE A 97 -5.35 -3.00 -6.00
CA ILE A 97 -6.03 -3.03 -7.30
C ILE A 97 -5.06 -3.42 -8.40
N LEU A 98 -5.51 -4.37 -9.24
CA LEU A 98 -4.88 -4.72 -10.49
C LEU A 98 -5.58 -4.00 -11.65
N LEU A 99 -4.91 -3.03 -12.25
CA LEU A 99 -5.44 -2.25 -13.37
C LEU A 99 -5.43 -3.06 -14.68
N ALA A 100 -4.37 -3.82 -14.92
CA ALA A 100 -4.16 -4.67 -16.09
C ALA A 100 -3.34 -5.91 -15.73
N GLU A 101 -3.17 -6.88 -16.64
CA GLU A 101 -2.48 -8.14 -16.32
C GLU A 101 -0.98 -8.17 -16.71
N HIS A 102 -0.58 -7.43 -17.75
CA HIS A 102 0.75 -7.58 -18.40
C HIS A 102 1.69 -6.36 -18.28
N GLY A 103 1.27 -5.30 -17.59
CA GLY A 103 2.03 -4.06 -17.43
C GLY A 103 1.74 -3.01 -18.50
N GLY A 104 2.22 -1.79 -18.25
CA GLY A 104 2.11 -0.66 -19.18
C GLY A 104 3.17 -0.62 -20.29
N ALA A 105 3.89 -1.72 -20.56
CA ALA A 105 4.92 -1.81 -21.61
C ALA A 105 5.93 -0.63 -21.64
N THR A 106 6.34 -0.14 -20.47
CA THR A 106 7.21 1.06 -20.34
C THR A 106 6.67 2.32 -21.04
N THR A 107 5.35 2.42 -21.17
CA THR A 107 4.62 3.52 -21.79
C THR A 107 3.67 4.13 -20.76
N PRO A 108 4.01 5.31 -20.18
CA PRO A 108 3.20 5.96 -19.15
C PRO A 108 1.74 6.20 -19.55
N GLU A 109 1.49 6.55 -20.81
CA GLU A 109 0.17 6.84 -21.37
C GLU A 109 -0.73 5.60 -21.37
N LEU A 110 -0.15 4.43 -21.62
CA LEU A 110 -0.87 3.16 -21.54
C LEU A 110 -1.26 2.85 -20.09
N GLY A 111 -0.34 3.07 -19.14
CA GLY A 111 -0.65 2.98 -17.71
C GLY A 111 -1.82 3.91 -17.31
N LEU A 112 -1.77 5.17 -17.75
CA LEU A 112 -2.83 6.15 -17.51
C LEU A 112 -4.17 5.72 -18.14
N SER A 113 -4.15 5.11 -19.32
CA SER A 113 -5.35 4.57 -19.97
C SER A 113 -6.01 3.48 -19.12
N TYR A 114 -5.23 2.52 -18.60
CA TYR A 114 -5.75 1.49 -17.70
C TYR A 114 -6.33 2.07 -16.41
N TYR A 115 -5.66 3.08 -15.84
CA TYR A 115 -6.19 3.81 -14.69
C TYR A 115 -7.53 4.49 -15.01
N ASN A 116 -7.60 5.23 -16.11
CA ASN A 116 -8.81 5.95 -16.52
C ASN A 116 -10.00 5.01 -16.73
N ALA A 117 -9.77 3.82 -17.28
CA ALA A 117 -10.80 2.80 -17.46
C ALA A 117 -11.39 2.29 -16.13
N LYS A 118 -10.62 2.36 -15.03
CA LYS A 118 -11.02 1.91 -13.68
C LYS A 118 -11.03 3.04 -12.66
N ARG A 119 -11.03 4.30 -13.08
CA ARG A 119 -10.83 5.47 -12.20
C ARG A 119 -11.81 5.48 -11.02
N LYS A 120 -13.10 5.32 -11.33
CA LYS A 120 -14.16 5.28 -10.32
C LYS A 120 -13.95 4.14 -9.32
N GLU A 121 -13.62 2.94 -9.81
CA GLU A 121 -13.35 1.76 -8.97
C GLU A 121 -12.17 2.03 -8.02
N VAL A 122 -11.08 2.63 -8.50
CA VAL A 122 -9.91 2.97 -7.68
C VAL A 122 -10.28 3.97 -6.59
N VAL A 123 -10.94 5.07 -6.97
CA VAL A 123 -11.28 6.16 -6.05
C VAL A 123 -12.34 5.72 -5.03
N ASP A 124 -13.31 4.89 -5.41
CA ASP A 124 -14.29 4.31 -4.49
C ASP A 124 -13.65 3.30 -3.54
N LYS A 125 -12.69 2.50 -4.01
CA LYS A 125 -11.94 1.59 -3.15
C LYS A 125 -11.15 2.36 -2.10
N ILE A 126 -10.48 3.45 -2.47
CA ILE A 126 -9.74 4.30 -1.53
C ILE A 126 -10.68 4.84 -0.45
N ALA A 127 -11.84 5.36 -0.83
CA ALA A 127 -12.84 5.84 0.12
C ALA A 127 -13.32 4.73 1.06
N SER A 128 -13.56 3.52 0.54
CA SER A 128 -13.94 2.38 1.39
C SER A 128 -12.86 2.00 2.41
N LEU A 129 -11.59 2.16 2.07
CA LEU A 129 -10.47 1.90 2.98
C LEU A 129 -10.29 3.01 4.02
N VAL A 130 -10.63 4.25 3.67
CA VAL A 130 -10.57 5.40 4.58
C VAL A 130 -11.72 5.36 5.59
N HIS A 131 -12.94 5.09 5.13
CA HIS A 131 -14.16 5.12 5.95
C HIS A 131 -14.58 3.74 6.49
N GLU A 132 -13.64 2.80 6.64
CA GLU A 132 -13.97 1.46 7.11
C GLU A 132 -14.46 1.49 8.58
N GLU A 133 -15.77 1.29 8.79
CA GLU A 133 -16.46 1.52 10.06
C GLU A 133 -16.03 0.62 11.23
N ASN A 134 -15.38 -0.51 10.94
CA ASN A 134 -15.01 -1.53 11.94
C ASN A 134 -13.61 -1.35 12.53
N GLU A 135 -12.95 -0.22 12.29
CA GLU A 135 -11.58 0.01 12.76
C GLU A 135 -11.50 0.92 13.97
N GLU A 136 -10.67 0.53 14.94
CA GLU A 136 -10.42 1.30 16.18
C GLU A 136 -9.74 2.66 15.92
N LYS A 137 -9.10 2.85 14.75
CA LYS A 137 -8.39 4.09 14.39
C LYS A 137 -8.76 4.54 12.98
N GLU A 138 -9.25 5.77 12.89
CA GLU A 138 -9.57 6.44 11.63
C GLU A 138 -8.31 6.69 10.79
N VAL A 139 -8.42 6.55 9.46
CA VAL A 139 -7.37 6.97 8.53
C VAL A 139 -7.38 8.49 8.45
N THR A 140 -6.32 9.12 8.94
CA THR A 140 -6.22 10.58 9.07
C THR A 140 -5.48 11.27 7.93
N GLY A 141 -4.95 10.50 6.98
CA GLY A 141 -4.22 11.03 5.83
C GLY A 141 -3.85 9.95 4.81
N ILE A 142 -3.59 10.39 3.58
CA ILE A 142 -3.22 9.53 2.45
C ILE A 142 -1.82 9.89 1.98
N VAL A 143 -0.93 8.90 1.87
CA VAL A 143 0.39 9.06 1.27
C VAL A 143 0.44 8.29 -0.04
N ILE A 144 0.70 8.99 -1.14
CA ILE A 144 0.83 8.36 -2.46
C ILE A 144 2.31 8.28 -2.83
N LEU A 145 2.80 7.07 -3.02
CA LEU A 145 4.16 6.78 -3.43
C LEU A 145 4.16 6.37 -4.90
N GLY A 146 4.85 7.14 -5.73
CA GLY A 146 5.06 6.86 -7.14
C GLY A 146 6.50 7.14 -7.54
N ALA A 147 6.99 6.40 -8.54
CA ALA A 147 8.28 6.66 -9.15
C ALA A 147 8.08 7.24 -10.56
N SER A 148 8.74 8.38 -10.84
CA SER A 148 8.79 8.96 -12.17
C SER A 148 9.74 8.18 -13.09
N GLY A 149 9.41 8.08 -14.37
CA GLY A 149 10.23 7.43 -15.39
C GLY A 149 9.39 6.97 -16.58
N LYS A 150 9.69 5.78 -17.11
CA LYS A 150 8.91 5.17 -18.21
C LYS A 150 7.77 4.27 -17.70
N GLY A 151 7.61 4.15 -16.40
CA GLY A 151 6.69 3.19 -15.78
C GLY A 151 5.27 3.73 -15.58
N THR A 152 4.41 2.81 -15.18
CA THR A 152 3.02 3.03 -14.74
C THR A 152 2.87 4.16 -13.71
N GLY A 153 3.83 4.28 -12.79
CA GLY A 153 3.82 5.30 -11.73
C GLY A 153 3.91 6.74 -12.24
N THR A 154 4.47 6.99 -13.43
CA THR A 154 4.76 8.35 -13.91
C THR A 154 3.52 9.21 -14.07
N LEU A 155 2.48 8.69 -14.72
CA LEU A 155 1.25 9.45 -14.99
C LEU A 155 0.08 9.07 -14.10
N ILE A 156 0.04 7.84 -13.57
CA ILE A 156 -1.03 7.44 -12.65
C ILE A 156 -0.91 8.18 -11.32
N THR A 157 0.30 8.33 -10.76
CA THR A 157 0.50 8.99 -9.46
C THR A 157 -0.08 10.42 -9.41
N PRO A 158 0.29 11.34 -10.33
CA PRO A 158 -0.30 12.68 -10.33
C PRO A 158 -1.80 12.69 -10.69
N ALA A 159 -2.26 11.80 -11.56
CA ALA A 159 -3.69 11.69 -11.88
C ALA A 159 -4.52 11.26 -10.66
N LEU A 160 -4.04 10.25 -9.93
CA LEU A 160 -4.64 9.76 -8.70
C LEU A 160 -4.62 10.82 -7.60
N ALA A 161 -3.51 11.53 -7.43
CA ALA A 161 -3.41 12.60 -6.45
C ALA A 161 -4.46 13.70 -6.70
N ARG A 162 -4.63 14.11 -7.97
CA ARG A 162 -5.69 15.05 -8.35
C ARG A 162 -7.07 14.49 -8.04
N ASP A 163 -7.36 13.25 -8.45
CA ASP A 163 -8.68 12.64 -8.24
C ASP A 163 -9.02 12.48 -6.74
N ILE A 164 -8.03 12.25 -5.87
CA ILE A 164 -8.20 12.26 -4.41
C ILE A 164 -8.45 13.68 -3.90
N MET A 165 -7.70 14.67 -4.37
CA MET A 165 -7.86 16.07 -3.95
C MET A 165 -9.20 16.67 -4.35
N ASP A 166 -9.73 16.25 -5.51
CA ASP A 166 -11.04 16.63 -6.02
C ASP A 166 -12.19 15.94 -5.27
N ARG A 167 -11.90 14.84 -4.55
CA ARG A 167 -12.87 14.07 -3.79
C ARG A 167 -12.96 14.59 -2.35
N GLY A 168 -14.03 15.35 -2.07
CA GLY A 168 -14.17 16.14 -0.84
C GLY A 168 -14.35 15.38 0.48
N ASP A 169 -14.66 14.08 0.45
CA ASP A 169 -14.81 13.22 1.63
C ASP A 169 -13.49 12.54 2.08
N LEU A 170 -12.41 12.64 1.30
CA LEU A 170 -11.13 12.02 1.62
C LEU A 170 -10.20 12.93 2.44
N PRO A 171 -9.43 12.38 3.39
CA PRO A 171 -8.42 13.13 4.14
C PRO A 171 -7.24 13.50 3.22
N LYS A 172 -6.68 14.68 3.48
CA LYS A 172 -5.60 15.30 2.70
C LYS A 172 -4.29 15.28 3.46
#